data_AF-A0A381KPG4-F1
#
_entry.id   AF-A0A381KPG4-F1
#
_cell.length_a   1.000
_cell.length_b   1.000
_cell.length_c   1.000
_cell.angle_alpha   90.00
_cell.angle_beta   90.00
_cell.angle_gamma   90.00
#
_symmetry.space_group_name_H-M   'P 1'
#
loop_
_entity.id
_entity.type
_entity.pdbx_description
1 polymer ?
#
loop_
_entity_poly.entity_id
_entity_poly.type
_entity_poly.pdbx_seq_one_letter_code
_entity_poly.pdbx_strand_id
1 'polypeptide(L)' 'MDNAEIGEYTLIGAGTLITSNKKFPPGVLIMGSPGKVVRELTEEDKKYIDESYEWYLEAAQNQKY' A
#
# COMPACT_ATOMS: atom_id res chain seq x y z
N MET A 1 8.08 -10.44 9.09
CA MET A 1 7.22 -10.12 7.93
C MET A 1 6.70 -11.39 7.23
N ASP A 2 7.20 -12.57 7.59
CA ASP A 2 6.86 -13.83 6.91
C ASP A 2 5.35 -14.12 7.01
N ASN A 3 4.78 -14.63 5.92
CA ASN A 3 3.37 -14.98 5.80
C ASN A 3 2.38 -13.84 6.16
N ALA A 4 2.76 -12.58 5.92
CA ALA A 4 1.81 -11.48 5.99
C ALA A 4 0.93 -11.45 4.72
N GLU A 5 -0.37 -11.27 4.90
CA GLU A 5 -1.36 -11.13 3.82
C GLU A 5 -1.90 -9.71 3.85
N ILE A 6 -1.74 -9.00 2.72
CA ILE A 6 -2.20 -7.63 2.54
C ILE A 6 -3.32 -7.66 1.49
N GLY A 7 -4.51 -7.19 1.85
CA GLY A 7 -5.61 -7.09 0.91
C GLY A 7 -5.34 -6.07 -0.20
N GLU A 8 -6.01 -6.24 -1.34
CA GLU A 8 -5.93 -5.34 -2.48
C GLU A 8 -6.27 -3.88 -2.11
N TYR A 9 -5.72 -2.92 -2.85
CA TYR A 9 -5.93 -1.49 -2.59
C TYR A 9 -5.64 -1.12 -1.13
N THR A 10 -4.54 -1.61 -0.56
CA THR A 10 -4.08 -1.21 0.77
C THR A 10 -2.95 -0.19 0.66
N LEU A 11 -3.05 0.90 1.42
CA LEU A 11 -1.99 1.89 1.54
C LEU A 11 -1.23 1.68 2.86
N ILE A 12 0.10 1.56 2.77
CA ILE A 12 0.97 1.38 3.94
C ILE A 12 1.76 2.67 4.15
N GLY A 13 1.55 3.31 5.29
CA GLY A 13 2.25 4.55 5.64
C GLY A 13 3.75 4.36 5.78
N ALA A 14 4.53 5.38 5.46
CA ALA A 14 5.99 5.36 5.62
C ALA A 14 6.40 5.02 7.07
N GLY A 15 7.43 4.19 7.22
CA GLY A 15 7.91 3.74 8.53
C GLY A 15 7.04 2.67 9.22
N THR A 16 6.07 2.08 8.51
CA THR A 16 5.23 1.01 9.06
C THR A 16 5.96 -0.33 9.08
N LEU A 17 5.85 -1.07 10.19
CA LEU A 17 6.41 -2.42 10.33
C LEU A 17 5.30 -3.46 10.41
N ILE A 18 5.19 -4.29 9.37
CA ILE A 18 4.25 -5.41 9.35
C ILE A 18 4.89 -6.64 10.01
N THR A 19 4.29 -7.10 11.12
CA THR A 19 4.75 -8.31 11.81
C THR A 19 4.30 -9.57 11.06
N SER A 20 5.04 -10.67 11.24
CA SER A 20 4.74 -11.96 10.60
C SER A 20 3.32 -12.47 10.91
N ASN A 21 2.73 -13.24 9.98
CA ASN A 21 1.40 -13.84 10.05
C ASN A 21 0.22 -12.85 10.18
N LYS A 22 0.43 -11.55 9.99
CA LYS A 22 -0.65 -10.56 10.01
C LYS A 22 -1.44 -10.62 8.72
N LYS A 23 -2.77 -10.55 8.86
CA LYS A 23 -3.70 -10.46 7.75
C LYS A 23 -4.45 -9.14 7.84
N PHE A 24 -4.43 -8.37 6.77
CA PHE A 24 -5.13 -7.09 6.67
C PHE A 24 -6.19 -7.14 5.57
N PRO A 25 -7.38 -6.57 5.80
CA PRO A 25 -8.42 -6.50 4.79
C PRO A 25 -8.00 -5.59 3.62
N PRO A 26 -8.67 -5.69 2.46
CA PRO A 26 -8.46 -4.77 1.34
C PRO A 26 -8.98 -3.37 1.67
N GLY A 27 -8.52 -2.37 0.92
CA GLY A 27 -9.11 -1.02 0.97
C GLY A 27 -8.82 -0.25 2.25
N VAL A 28 -7.69 -0.48 2.93
CA VAL A 28 -7.37 0.17 4.21
C VAL A 28 -6.04 0.93 4.21
N LEU A 29 -5.93 1.90 5.12
CA LEU A 29 -4.69 2.55 5.50
C LEU A 29 -4.09 1.86 6.73
N ILE A 30 -2.86 1.35 6.60
CA ILE A 30 -2.10 0.75 7.69
C ILE A 30 -0.96 1.66 8.10
N MET A 31 -0.82 1.95 9.40
CA MET A 31 0.31 2.73 9.91
C MET A 31 0.91 2.16 11.21
N GLY A 32 2.18 2.49 11.44
CA GLY A 32 2.88 2.31 12.73
C GLY A 32 3.78 1.08 12.81
N SER A 33 4.43 0.92 13.95
CA SER A 33 5.31 -0.22 14.25
C SER A 33 5.00 -0.75 15.66
N PRO A 34 4.25 -1.86 15.80
CA PRO A 34 3.70 -2.70 14.73
C PRO A 34 2.51 -2.05 14.00
N GLY A 35 2.39 -2.33 12.71
CA GLY A 35 1.36 -1.76 11.83
C GLY A 35 -0.06 -2.16 12.22
N LYS A 36 -0.99 -1.21 12.17
CA LYS A 36 -2.42 -1.39 12.46
C LYS A 36 -3.28 -0.67 11.43
N VAL A 37 -4.48 -1.19 11.17
CA VAL A 37 -5.50 -0.48 10.40
C VAL A 37 -5.89 0.78 11.14
N VAL A 38 -5.80 1.92 10.46
CA VAL A 38 -6.18 3.23 11.00
C VAL A 38 -7.56 3.64 10.51
N ARG A 39 -7.86 3.38 9.23
CA ARG A 39 -9.14 3.68 8.57
C ARG A 39 -9.27 2.94 7.23
N GLU A 40 -10.47 2.95 6.66
CA GLU A 40 -10.69 2.61 5.25
C GLU A 40 -10.11 3.71 4.33
N LEU A 41 -9.73 3.33 3.12
CA LEU A 41 -9.28 4.27 2.09
C LEU A 41 -10.43 5.14 1.60
N THR A 42 -10.14 6.42 1.39
CA THR A 42 -11.06 7.31 0.69
C THR A 42 -10.93 7.14 -0.81
N GLU A 43 -11.84 7.74 -1.57
CA GLU A 43 -11.75 7.74 -3.03
C GLU A 43 -10.51 8.50 -3.52
N GLU A 44 -10.08 9.54 -2.81
CA GLU A 44 -8.85 10.26 -3.09
C GLU A 44 -7.61 9.36 -2.90
N ASP A 45 -7.58 8.53 -1.86
CA ASP A 45 -6.48 7.58 -1.65
C ASP A 45 -6.40 6.56 -2.80
N LYS A 46 -7.55 6.04 -3.25
CA LYS A 46 -7.59 5.09 -4.38
C LYS A 46 -7.10 5.74 -5.67
N LYS A 47 -7.56 6.97 -5.95
CA LYS A 47 -7.10 7.76 -7.10
C LYS A 47 -5.60 7.98 -7.06
N TYR A 48 -5.04 8.27 -5.89
CA TYR A 48 -3.60 8.43 -5.71
C TYR A 48 -2.84 7.13 -6.01
N ILE A 49 -3.37 5.96 -5.62
CA ILE A 49 -2.77 4.67 -5.95
C ILE A 49 -2.72 4.47 -7.47
N ASP A 50 -3.83 4.72 -8.17
CA ASP A 50 -3.91 4.56 -9.61
C ASP A 50 -2.97 5.53 -10.35
N GLU A 51 -2.95 6.80 -9.96
CA GLU A 51 -2.04 7.81 -10.52
C GLU A 51 -0.56 7.46 -10.29
N SER A 52 -0.22 7.01 -9.07
CA SER A 52 1.14 6.57 -8.76
C SER A 52 1.54 5.37 -9.61
N TYR A 53 0.64 4.41 -9.83
CA TYR A 53 0.89 3.23 -10.65
C TYR A 53 1.19 3.61 -12.10
N GLU A 54 0.36 4.45 -12.71
CA GLU A 54 0.55 4.92 -14.09
C GLU A 54 1.88 5.67 -14.24
N TRP A 55 2.22 6.53 -13.28
CA TRP A 55 3.50 7.25 -13.29
C TRP A 55 4.71 6.32 -13.28
N TYR A 56 4.68 5.25 -12.46
CA TYR A 56 5.77 4.28 -12.43
C TYR A 56 5.88 3.48 -13.74
N LEU A 57 4.77 3.15 -14.40
CA LEU A 57 4.80 2.51 -15.71
C LEU A 57 5.47 3.39 -16.76
N GLU A 58 5.10 4.68 -16.80
CA GLU A 58 5.69 5.64 -17.71
C GLU A 58 7.19 5.83 -17.43
N ALA A 59 7.56 6.01 -16.16
CA ALA A 59 8.96 6.13 -15.75
C ALA A 59 9.80 4.90 -16.12
N ALA A 60 9.24 3.69 -15.96
CA ALA A 60 9.90 2.44 -16.32
C ALA A 60 10.09 2.28 -17.84
N GLN A 61 9.17 2.80 -18.65
CA GLN A 61 9.33 2.83 -20.11
C GLN A 61 10.41 3.83 -20.55
N ASN A 62 10.46 5.00 -19.92
CA ASN A 62 11.41 6.05 -20.23
C ASN A 62 12.85 5.74 -19.80
N GLN A 63 13.06 4.82 -18.85
CA GLN A 63 14.39 4.36 -18.42
C GLN A 63 14.98 3.23 -19.30
N LYS A 64 14.27 2.74 -20.32
CA LYS A 64 14.77 1.68 -21.23
C LYS A 64 15.67 2.20 -22.37
N TYR A 65 16.36 3.33 -22.19
CA TYR A 65 17.29 3.90 -23.18
C TYR A 65 18.73 3.94 -22.65
#